data_AF-A0A8J7ZFS3-F1
#
_entry.id   AF-A0A8J7ZFS3-F1
#
_cell.length_a   1.000
_cell.length_b   1.000
_cell.length_c   1.000
_cell.angle_alpha   90.00
_cell.angle_beta   90.00
_cell.angle_gamma   90.00
#
_symmetry.space_group_name_H-M   'P 1'
#
loop_
_entity.id
_entity.type
_entity.pdbx_description
1 polymer ?
#
loop_
_entity_poly.entity_id
_entity_poly.type
_entity_poly.pdbx_seq_one_letter_code
_entity_poly.pdbx_strand_id
1 'polypeptide(L)'
;MKFQKFEAHTTNKIYKIKPMEFFDNSVYKRLDFLLGFIKKKNEKIFKDYVNQLIVDFQSLSEFSSIGEYTISNLANYKNINSNKKLAQLHGDLLRQILGISKEQANSDNEIEVPSRIYWRAVILTKIYQLVSLVNTIGRKDAIELFKKYLDQYYVHIKSTFKYYETLDELYKEHLEDAKTSTNNEFSVTYSSVENGVYIIRNDNCPAVEALDDFEDKELI
;
A
#
# COMPACT_ATOMS: atom_id res chain seq x y z
N MET A 1 -30.02 -16.30 3.47
CA MET A 1 -28.59 -15.99 3.35
C MET A 1 -28.07 -16.74 2.12
N LYS A 2 -27.70 -16.04 1.04
CA LYS A 2 -27.12 -16.67 -0.17
C LYS A 2 -25.61 -16.49 -0.11
N PHE A 3 -24.87 -17.59 -0.05
CA PHE A 3 -23.41 -17.57 -0.15
C PHE A 3 -23.02 -17.95 -1.57
N GLN A 4 -22.32 -17.06 -2.26
CA GLN A 4 -21.70 -17.38 -3.53
C GLN A 4 -20.25 -17.74 -3.23
N LYS A 5 -19.93 -19.04 -3.33
CA LYS A 5 -18.55 -19.54 -3.29
C LYS A 5 -17.99 -19.44 -4.70
N PHE A 6 -16.87 -18.76 -4.86
CA PHE A 6 -16.06 -18.77 -6.07
C PHE A 6 -14.74 -19.51 -5.79
N GLU A 7 -14.23 -20.19 -6.82
CA GLU A 7 -13.12 -21.16 -6.76
C GLU A 7 -11.74 -20.57 -6.39
N ALA A 8 -10.80 -21.49 -6.14
CA ALA A 8 -9.54 -21.30 -5.43
C ALA A 8 -8.38 -20.68 -6.24
N HIS A 9 -7.52 -19.97 -5.50
CA HIS A 9 -6.13 -19.52 -5.75
C HIS A 9 -5.80 -18.74 -7.03
N THR A 10 -5.37 -17.48 -6.87
CA THR A 10 -4.91 -16.57 -7.93
C THR A 10 -3.46 -16.07 -7.74
N THR A 11 -2.57 -16.91 -7.20
CA THR A 11 -1.11 -16.61 -7.17
C THR A 11 -0.51 -16.53 -8.58
N ASN A 12 -1.17 -17.11 -9.60
CA ASN A 12 -0.73 -17.12 -11.00
C ASN A 12 -1.12 -15.86 -11.80
N LYS A 13 -1.83 -14.90 -11.20
CA LYS A 13 -2.24 -13.67 -11.91
C LYS A 13 -1.02 -12.78 -12.20
N ILE A 14 -0.99 -12.20 -13.39
CA ILE A 14 0.02 -11.22 -13.80
C ILE A 14 -0.63 -9.84 -13.79
N TYR A 15 0.00 -8.89 -13.10
CA TYR A 15 -0.35 -7.47 -13.14
C TYR A 15 0.55 -6.77 -14.15
N LYS A 16 -0.06 -5.99 -15.04
CA LYS A 16 0.69 -5.05 -15.88
C LYS A 16 0.79 -3.73 -15.13
N ILE A 17 2.01 -3.32 -14.80
CA ILE A 17 2.25 -2.06 -14.09
C ILE A 17 3.24 -1.21 -14.86
N LYS A 18 3.06 0.11 -14.83
CA LYS A 18 4.12 1.06 -15.17
C LYS A 18 4.89 1.40 -13.90
N PRO A 19 6.19 1.10 -13.82
CA PRO A 19 6.95 1.28 -12.58
C PRO A 19 6.89 2.70 -12.02
N MET A 20 7.06 3.72 -12.85
CA MET A 20 7.02 5.12 -12.39
C MET A 20 5.65 5.48 -11.78
N GLU A 21 4.54 5.16 -12.46
CA GLU A 21 3.19 5.41 -11.93
C GLU A 21 2.92 4.60 -10.66
N PHE A 22 3.43 3.36 -10.57
CA PHE A 22 3.28 2.52 -9.39
C PHE A 22 4.03 3.10 -8.18
N PHE A 23 5.26 3.58 -8.37
CA PHE A 23 6.10 4.17 -7.32
C PHE A 23 5.49 5.49 -6.84
N ASP A 24 5.00 6.30 -7.78
CA ASP A 24 4.35 7.58 -7.49
C ASP A 24 3.09 7.40 -6.62
N ASN A 25 2.16 6.55 -7.07
CA ASN A 25 0.85 6.37 -6.44
C ASN A 25 0.90 5.51 -5.18
N SER A 26 1.52 4.33 -5.27
CA SER A 26 1.47 3.35 -4.20
C SER A 26 2.36 3.74 -3.02
N VAL A 27 3.38 4.55 -3.31
CA VAL A 27 4.48 4.79 -2.38
C VAL A 27 4.70 6.25 -2.08
N TYR A 28 5.05 7.10 -3.05
CA TYR A 28 5.49 8.45 -2.72
C TYR A 28 4.34 9.32 -2.22
N LYS A 29 3.19 9.29 -2.89
CA LYS A 29 2.00 10.02 -2.43
C LYS A 29 1.55 9.58 -1.04
N ARG A 30 1.58 8.28 -0.77
CA ARG A 30 1.12 7.70 0.49
C ARG A 30 2.10 7.96 1.64
N LEU A 31 3.40 7.75 1.41
CA LEU A 31 4.44 8.05 2.38
C LEU A 31 4.51 9.54 2.68
N ASP A 32 4.40 10.41 1.67
CA ASP A 32 4.35 11.86 1.88
C ASP A 32 3.19 12.26 2.80
N PHE A 33 2.00 11.70 2.55
CA PHE A 33 0.83 11.92 3.40
C PHE A 33 1.06 11.42 4.83
N LEU A 34 1.61 10.22 5.00
CA LEU A 34 1.92 9.65 6.32
C LEU A 34 2.91 10.54 7.09
N LEU A 35 4.00 10.96 6.44
CA LEU A 35 4.98 11.85 7.05
C LEU A 35 4.34 13.18 7.47
N GLY A 36 3.52 13.78 6.60
CA GLY A 36 2.78 15.00 6.92
C GLY A 36 1.79 14.81 8.09
N PHE A 37 1.10 13.67 8.12
CA PHE A 37 0.18 13.31 9.19
C PHE A 37 0.90 13.15 10.53
N ILE A 38 1.98 12.36 10.59
CA ILE A 38 2.76 12.15 11.81
C ILE A 38 3.34 13.47 12.29
N LYS A 39 3.94 14.28 11.40
CA LYS A 39 4.47 15.60 11.76
C LYS A 39 3.40 16.51 12.36
N LYS A 40 2.18 16.52 11.82
CA LYS A 40 1.07 17.33 12.31
C LYS A 40 0.51 16.83 13.64
N LYS A 41 0.41 15.51 13.83
CA LYS A 41 -0.23 14.91 15.01
C LYS A 41 0.71 14.75 16.20
N ASN A 42 2.00 14.52 15.94
CA ASN A 42 3.00 14.35 16.96
C ASN A 42 4.38 14.78 16.43
N GLU A 43 4.63 16.09 16.40
CA GLU A 43 5.88 16.65 15.87
C GLU A 43 7.12 16.17 16.63
N LYS A 44 6.98 15.93 17.95
CA LYS A 44 8.09 15.52 18.82
C LYS A 44 8.75 14.21 18.37
N ILE A 45 7.97 13.27 17.84
CA ILE A 45 8.45 11.94 17.43
C ILE A 45 8.88 11.90 15.97
N PHE A 46 8.60 12.96 15.20
CA PHE A 46 8.71 12.90 13.74
C PHE A 46 10.13 12.59 13.28
N LYS A 47 11.13 13.22 13.89
CA LYS A 47 12.54 13.00 13.56
C LYS A 47 12.97 11.57 13.87
N ASP A 48 12.59 11.06 15.03
CA ASP A 48 12.95 9.71 15.46
C ASP A 48 12.25 8.65 14.60
N TYR A 49 10.98 8.87 14.25
CA TYR A 49 10.25 8.02 13.31
C TYR A 49 10.89 7.96 11.92
N VAL A 50 11.28 9.11 11.36
CA VAL A 50 11.98 9.15 10.06
C VAL A 50 13.32 8.43 10.13
N ASN A 51 14.08 8.62 11.21
CA ASN A 51 15.34 7.92 11.40
C ASN A 51 15.14 6.41 11.51
N GLN A 52 14.12 5.97 12.24
CA GLN A 52 13.79 4.55 12.38
C GLN A 52 13.38 3.94 11.03
N LEU A 53 12.54 4.63 10.26
CA LEU A 53 12.18 4.22 8.89
C LEU A 53 13.40 4.06 7.98
N ILE A 54 14.36 4.98 8.08
CA ILE A 54 15.62 4.88 7.34
C ILE A 54 16.33 3.60 7.78
N VAL A 55 16.56 3.39 9.07
CA VAL A 55 17.24 2.18 9.58
C VAL A 55 16.55 0.90 9.11
N ASP A 56 15.23 0.85 9.19
CA ASP A 56 14.44 -0.33 8.82
C ASP A 56 14.54 -0.61 7.31
N PHE A 57 14.29 0.37 6.43
CA PHE A 57 14.46 0.16 4.98
C PHE A 57 15.90 -0.10 4.57
N GLN A 58 16.85 0.48 5.32
CA GLN A 58 18.25 0.17 5.14
C GLN A 58 18.50 -1.33 5.39
N SER A 59 18.01 -1.87 6.50
CA SER A 59 18.21 -3.30 6.83
C SER A 59 17.66 -4.29 5.80
N LEU A 60 16.66 -3.88 5.01
CA LEU A 60 15.98 -4.73 4.03
C LEU A 60 16.60 -4.71 2.64
N SER A 61 17.38 -3.67 2.34
CA SER A 61 17.93 -3.47 1.01
C SER A 61 19.30 -4.14 0.92
N GLU A 62 19.48 -5.08 0.00
CA GLU A 62 20.83 -5.57 -0.32
C GLU A 62 21.63 -4.44 -0.99
N PHE A 63 22.46 -3.77 -0.19
CA PHE A 63 23.07 -2.48 -0.54
C PHE A 63 24.20 -2.51 -1.56
N SER A 64 24.49 -3.67 -2.16
CA SER A 64 25.54 -3.81 -3.17
C SER A 64 25.25 -3.04 -4.47
N SER A 65 24.07 -2.42 -4.62
CA SER A 65 23.65 -1.74 -5.85
C SER A 65 22.95 -0.39 -5.67
N ILE A 66 23.23 0.35 -4.58
CA ILE A 66 22.81 1.76 -4.46
C ILE A 66 23.56 2.57 -5.53
N GLY A 67 22.96 2.72 -6.69
CA GLY A 67 23.36 3.73 -7.65
C GLY A 67 22.14 4.60 -7.86
N GLU A 68 22.38 5.88 -8.09
CA GLU A 68 21.41 6.96 -8.10
C GLU A 68 20.14 6.60 -8.87
N TYR A 69 19.15 6.04 -8.18
CA TYR A 69 17.79 5.99 -8.67
C TYR A 69 17.34 7.45 -8.79
N THR A 70 17.09 7.88 -10.02
CA THR A 70 16.60 9.23 -10.28
C THR A 70 15.13 9.25 -9.87
N ILE A 71 14.86 9.65 -8.63
CA ILE A 71 13.49 9.82 -8.19
C ILE A 71 12.85 10.89 -9.06
N SER A 72 11.93 10.47 -9.91
CA SER A 72 11.18 11.38 -10.77
C SER A 72 10.48 12.43 -9.89
N ASN A 73 10.91 13.68 -10.04
CA ASN A 73 10.28 14.90 -9.55
C ASN A 73 9.62 14.84 -8.15
N LEU A 74 10.42 14.68 -7.09
CA LEU A 74 9.96 14.81 -5.69
C LEU A 74 9.39 16.19 -5.35
N ALA A 75 9.48 17.19 -6.23
CA ALA A 75 9.04 18.55 -5.95
C ALA A 75 7.55 18.62 -5.53
N ASN A 76 6.74 17.69 -6.03
CA ASN A 76 5.30 17.60 -5.72
C ASN A 76 5.01 17.01 -4.32
N TYR A 77 6.02 16.45 -3.64
CA TYR A 77 5.89 15.73 -2.37
C TYR A 77 6.66 16.43 -1.26
N LYS A 78 6.04 17.43 -0.63
CA LYS A 78 6.69 18.36 0.33
C LYS A 78 7.42 17.64 1.49
N ASN A 79 6.77 16.65 2.09
CA ASN A 79 7.29 15.97 3.28
C ASN A 79 8.40 14.99 2.91
N ILE A 80 8.27 14.25 1.82
CA ILE A 80 9.30 13.29 1.38
C ILE A 80 10.48 13.99 0.69
N ASN A 81 10.26 15.13 0.01
CA ASN A 81 11.32 15.94 -0.59
C ASN A 81 12.30 16.50 0.46
N SER A 82 11.80 16.74 1.68
CA SER A 82 12.63 17.09 2.84
C SER A 82 13.44 15.89 3.38
N ASN A 83 13.15 14.68 2.91
CA ASN A 83 13.70 13.41 3.38
C ASN A 83 14.18 12.53 2.21
N LYS A 84 14.98 13.09 1.30
CA LYS A 84 15.39 12.43 0.03
C LYS A 84 15.99 11.04 0.21
N LYS A 85 16.82 10.84 1.25
CA LYS A 85 17.42 9.54 1.56
C LYS A 85 16.35 8.47 1.80
N LEU A 86 15.28 8.80 2.53
CA LEU A 86 14.16 7.89 2.78
C LEU A 86 13.43 7.55 1.48
N ALA A 87 13.21 8.54 0.61
CA ALA A 87 12.58 8.33 -0.70
C ALA A 87 13.42 7.40 -1.60
N GLN A 88 14.75 7.54 -1.59
CA GLN A 88 15.67 6.69 -2.33
C GLN A 88 15.60 5.24 -1.83
N LEU A 89 15.76 5.03 -0.52
CA LEU A 89 15.70 3.71 0.10
C LEU A 89 14.37 3.00 -0.18
N HIS A 90 13.26 3.74 -0.12
CA HIS A 90 11.95 3.17 -0.39
C HIS A 90 11.78 2.79 -1.87
N GLY A 91 12.26 3.63 -2.80
CA GLY A 91 12.26 3.30 -4.23
C GLY A 91 13.13 2.09 -4.55
N ASP A 92 14.32 2.01 -3.94
CA ASP A 92 15.23 0.88 -4.09
C ASP A 92 14.62 -0.42 -3.56
N LEU A 93 14.00 -0.38 -2.38
CA LEU A 93 13.30 -1.53 -1.82
C LEU A 93 12.19 -2.03 -2.76
N LEU A 94 11.37 -1.14 -3.31
CA LEU A 94 10.34 -1.53 -4.29
C LEU A 94 10.93 -2.17 -5.53
N ARG A 95 11.98 -1.55 -6.10
CA ARG A 95 12.68 -2.05 -7.27
C ARG A 95 13.19 -3.47 -7.02
N GLN A 96 13.76 -3.71 -5.84
CA GLN A 96 14.23 -5.04 -5.43
C GLN A 96 13.08 -6.05 -5.29
N ILE A 97 11.98 -5.68 -4.64
CA ILE A 97 10.81 -6.57 -4.51
C ILE A 97 10.26 -6.93 -5.89
N LEU A 98 10.13 -5.95 -6.78
CA LEU A 98 9.63 -6.16 -8.15
C LEU A 98 10.63 -6.92 -9.03
N GLY A 99 11.88 -7.10 -8.60
CA GLY A 99 12.91 -7.81 -9.34
C GLY A 99 13.33 -7.10 -10.63
N ILE A 100 13.22 -5.77 -10.69
CA ILE A 100 13.46 -5.00 -11.92
C ILE A 100 14.79 -4.22 -11.90
N SER A 101 15.32 -3.97 -13.09
CA SER A 101 16.51 -3.13 -13.30
C SER A 101 16.22 -1.65 -13.01
N LYS A 102 17.27 -0.84 -12.89
CA LYS A 102 17.13 0.62 -12.72
C LYS A 102 16.51 1.27 -13.96
N GLU A 103 16.88 0.79 -15.13
CA GLU A 103 16.36 1.24 -16.42
C GLU A 103 14.85 0.96 -16.51
N GLN A 104 14.42 -0.24 -16.09
CA GLN A 104 13.00 -0.59 -16.02
C GLN A 104 12.24 0.28 -15.02
N ALA A 105 12.82 0.56 -13.85
CA ALA A 105 12.20 1.39 -12.82
C ALA A 105 11.99 2.86 -13.26
N ASN A 106 12.79 3.34 -14.21
CA ASN A 106 12.72 4.69 -14.79
C ASN A 106 12.02 4.71 -16.17
N SER A 107 11.39 3.60 -16.56
CA SER A 107 10.71 3.46 -17.84
C SER A 107 9.22 3.73 -17.71
N ASP A 108 8.63 4.33 -18.75
CA ASP A 108 7.18 4.43 -18.94
C ASP A 108 6.55 3.14 -19.51
N ASN A 109 7.37 2.12 -19.80
CA ASN A 109 6.90 0.84 -20.32
C ASN A 109 6.21 0.02 -19.23
N GLU A 110 5.18 -0.72 -19.64
CA GLU A 110 4.56 -1.72 -18.77
C GLU A 110 5.49 -2.91 -18.55
N ILE A 111 5.49 -3.41 -17.32
CA ILE A 111 6.12 -4.67 -16.93
C ILE A 111 5.06 -5.62 -16.39
N GLU A 112 5.31 -6.90 -16.56
CA GLU A 112 4.47 -7.98 -16.05
C GLU A 112 5.00 -8.45 -14.70
N VAL A 113 4.16 -8.35 -13.67
CA VAL A 113 4.51 -8.66 -12.28
C VAL A 113 3.56 -9.72 -11.73
N PRO A 114 4.07 -10.86 -11.23
CA PRO A 114 3.23 -11.85 -10.58
C PRO A 114 2.49 -11.26 -9.38
N SER A 115 1.25 -11.70 -9.17
CA SER A 115 0.33 -11.21 -8.12
C SER A 115 0.98 -11.15 -6.75
N ARG A 116 1.66 -12.23 -6.35
CA ARG A 116 2.36 -12.29 -5.06
C ARG A 116 3.40 -11.17 -4.91
N ILE A 117 4.16 -10.89 -5.96
CA ILE A 117 5.20 -9.86 -5.97
C ILE A 117 4.58 -8.46 -5.93
N TYR A 118 3.53 -8.23 -6.73
CA TYR A 118 2.77 -6.99 -6.71
C TYR A 118 2.26 -6.66 -5.30
N TRP A 119 1.56 -7.61 -4.67
CA TRP A 119 1.00 -7.42 -3.33
C TRP A 119 2.08 -7.27 -2.26
N ARG A 120 3.19 -8.03 -2.36
CA ARG A 120 4.34 -7.85 -1.48
C ARG A 120 4.89 -6.43 -1.58
N ALA A 121 5.06 -5.89 -2.78
CA ALA A 121 5.52 -4.51 -2.98
C ALA A 121 4.57 -3.47 -2.36
N VAL A 122 3.25 -3.71 -2.46
CA VAL A 122 2.21 -2.82 -1.92
C VAL A 122 2.11 -2.85 -0.39
N ILE A 123 2.40 -3.97 0.27
CA ILE A 123 2.08 -4.15 1.70
C ILE A 123 3.33 -4.11 2.57
N LEU A 124 4.44 -4.71 2.11
CA LEU A 124 5.68 -4.80 2.89
C LEU A 124 6.09 -3.42 3.43
N THR A 125 6.06 -2.43 2.56
CA THR A 125 6.44 -1.05 2.86
C THR A 125 5.54 -0.42 3.93
N LYS A 126 4.26 -0.78 3.99
CA LYS A 126 3.30 -0.30 5.01
C LYS A 126 3.53 -0.98 6.36
N ILE A 127 3.88 -2.27 6.35
CA ILE A 127 4.22 -3.00 7.57
C ILE A 127 5.43 -2.33 8.22
N TYR A 128 6.49 -2.07 7.46
CA TYR A 128 7.66 -1.38 8.00
C TYR A 128 7.36 0.05 8.45
N GLN A 129 6.46 0.78 7.79
CA GLN A 129 5.97 2.07 8.31
C GLN A 129 5.34 1.94 9.70
N LEU A 130 4.52 0.90 9.93
CA LEU A 130 3.92 0.66 11.23
C LEU A 130 4.95 0.13 12.24
N VAL A 131 5.83 -0.79 11.86
CA VAL A 131 6.90 -1.32 12.72
C VAL A 131 7.84 -0.20 13.19
N SER A 132 8.29 0.67 12.29
CA SER A 132 9.11 1.83 12.66
C SER A 132 8.38 2.73 13.66
N LEU A 133 7.07 2.91 13.50
CA LEU A 133 6.26 3.71 14.42
C LEU A 133 6.13 3.01 15.79
N VAL A 134 5.89 1.69 15.81
CA VAL A 134 5.88 0.87 17.04
C VAL A 134 7.21 0.99 17.78
N ASN A 135 8.34 0.93 17.07
CA ASN A 135 9.67 1.08 17.65
C ASN A 135 9.95 2.51 18.16
N THR A 136 9.24 3.51 17.63
CA THR A 136 9.42 4.92 18.03
C THR A 136 8.59 5.28 19.27
N ILE A 137 7.33 4.86 19.33
CA ILE A 137 6.36 5.31 20.36
C ILE A 137 5.68 4.20 21.14
N GLY A 138 6.06 2.95 20.90
CA GLY A 138 5.42 1.79 21.50
C GLY A 138 4.16 1.35 20.76
N ARG A 139 3.82 0.06 20.92
CA ARG A 139 2.82 -0.64 20.12
C ARG A 139 1.43 -0.02 20.17
N LYS A 140 0.94 0.26 21.38
CA LYS A 140 -0.43 0.77 21.59
C LYS A 140 -0.64 2.12 20.88
N ASP A 141 0.26 3.06 21.12
CA ASP A 141 0.16 4.42 20.59
C ASP A 141 0.40 4.45 19.08
N ALA A 142 1.31 3.61 18.57
CA ALA A 142 1.55 3.43 17.15
C ALA A 142 0.31 2.92 16.41
N ILE A 143 -0.34 1.87 16.92
CA ILE A 143 -1.55 1.31 16.30
C ILE A 143 -2.68 2.33 16.30
N GLU A 144 -2.90 3.06 17.41
CA GLU A 144 -3.96 4.07 17.47
C GLU A 144 -3.71 5.22 16.49
N LEU A 145 -2.46 5.70 16.41
CA LEU A 145 -2.08 6.78 15.51
C LEU A 145 -2.17 6.33 14.04
N PHE A 146 -1.76 5.10 13.73
CA PHE A 146 -1.79 4.57 12.38
C PHE A 146 -3.23 4.33 11.88
N LYS A 147 -4.15 3.87 12.75
CA LYS A 147 -5.59 3.79 12.43
C LYS A 147 -6.15 5.15 12.03
N LYS A 148 -5.86 6.20 12.82
CA LYS A 148 -6.27 7.58 12.51
C LYS A 148 -5.67 8.08 11.19
N TYR A 149 -4.44 7.68 10.87
CA TYR A 149 -3.84 7.96 9.57
C TYR A 149 -4.61 7.30 8.43
N LEU A 150 -4.93 6.00 8.54
CA LEU A 150 -5.68 5.28 7.52
C LEU A 150 -7.03 5.95 7.27
N ASP A 151 -7.77 6.28 8.32
CA ASP A 151 -9.06 6.98 8.21
C ASP A 151 -8.92 8.30 7.44
N GLN A 152 -7.93 9.14 7.80
CA GLN A 152 -7.72 10.42 7.12
C GLN A 152 -7.23 10.26 5.68
N TYR A 153 -6.37 9.29 5.42
CA TYR A 153 -5.89 8.99 4.08
C TYR A 153 -7.05 8.54 3.19
N TYR A 154 -7.90 7.63 3.67
CA TYR A 154 -9.09 7.20 2.93
C TYR A 154 -10.09 8.31 2.72
N VAL A 155 -10.32 9.20 3.69
CA VAL A 155 -11.18 10.39 3.47
C VAL A 155 -10.58 11.31 2.41
N HIS A 156 -9.27 11.56 2.45
CA HIS A 156 -8.58 12.41 1.48
C HIS A 156 -8.62 11.85 0.05
N ILE A 157 -8.60 10.53 -0.10
CA ILE A 157 -8.73 9.88 -1.42
C ILE A 157 -10.21 9.68 -1.79
N LYS A 158 -11.11 9.52 -0.83
CA LYS A 158 -12.56 9.40 -1.09
C LYS A 158 -13.13 10.64 -1.74
N SER A 159 -12.61 11.83 -1.45
CA SER A 159 -12.97 13.03 -2.22
C SER A 159 -12.55 13.00 -3.70
N THR A 160 -11.77 12.00 -4.11
CA THR A 160 -11.39 11.75 -5.51
C THR A 160 -12.12 10.55 -6.12
N PHE A 161 -12.84 9.75 -5.33
CA PHE A 161 -13.71 8.71 -5.88
C PHE A 161 -14.99 9.33 -6.43
N LYS A 162 -15.53 8.71 -7.48
CA LYS A 162 -16.82 9.07 -8.07
C LYS A 162 -17.88 9.08 -6.97
N TYR A 163 -18.58 10.20 -6.82
CA TYR A 163 -19.70 10.32 -5.91
C TYR A 163 -20.91 9.62 -6.51
N TYR A 164 -21.57 8.79 -5.71
CA TYR A 164 -22.82 8.12 -6.07
C TYR A 164 -23.92 8.73 -5.24
N GLU A 165 -24.99 9.20 -5.88
CA GLU A 165 -26.13 9.78 -5.18
C GLU A 165 -26.97 8.69 -4.52
N THR A 166 -26.97 7.48 -5.08
CA THR A 166 -27.72 6.34 -4.54
C THR A 166 -26.89 5.06 -4.46
N LEU A 167 -27.30 4.16 -3.55
CA LEU A 167 -26.71 2.82 -3.43
C LEU A 167 -26.94 1.95 -4.69
N ASP A 168 -28.03 2.19 -5.41
CA ASP A 168 -28.35 1.48 -6.65
C ASP A 168 -27.40 1.88 -7.79
N GLU A 169 -26.95 3.13 -7.84
CA GLU A 169 -25.93 3.58 -8.80
C GLU A 169 -24.59 2.89 -8.55
N LEU A 170 -24.15 2.87 -7.29
CA LEU A 170 -22.93 2.15 -6.90
C LEU A 170 -23.03 0.66 -7.25
N TYR A 171 -24.17 0.03 -6.98
CA TYR A 171 -24.40 -1.39 -7.24
C TYR A 171 -24.45 -1.71 -8.74
N LYS A 172 -25.08 -0.87 -9.56
CA LYS A 172 -25.14 -1.06 -11.02
C LYS A 172 -23.76 -0.90 -11.67
N GLU A 173 -22.97 0.10 -11.27
CA GLU A 173 -21.62 0.28 -11.78
C GLU A 173 -20.73 -0.91 -11.40
N HIS A 174 -20.80 -1.38 -10.14
CA HIS A 174 -20.07 -2.59 -9.74
C HIS A 174 -20.55 -3.86 -10.45
N LEU A 175 -21.84 -3.98 -10.80
CA LEU A 175 -22.36 -5.09 -11.60
C LEU A 175 -21.92 -5.03 -13.06
N GLU A 176 -21.83 -3.84 -13.65
CA GLU A 176 -21.33 -3.63 -15.01
C GLU A 176 -19.83 -3.88 -15.08
N ASP A 177 -19.06 -3.42 -14.08
CA ASP A 177 -17.66 -3.75 -13.89
C ASP A 177 -17.47 -5.25 -13.69
N ALA A 178 -18.30 -5.91 -12.87
CA ALA A 178 -18.23 -7.36 -12.67
C ALA A 178 -18.57 -8.14 -13.95
N LYS A 179 -19.51 -7.65 -14.78
CA LYS A 179 -19.90 -8.26 -16.06
C LYS A 179 -18.88 -8.04 -17.19
N THR A 180 -18.15 -6.94 -17.17
CA THR A 180 -17.09 -6.63 -18.14
C THR A 180 -15.72 -7.12 -17.67
N SER A 181 -15.53 -7.34 -16.37
CA SER A 181 -14.38 -8.07 -15.85
C SER A 181 -14.50 -9.54 -16.23
N THR A 182 -13.48 -10.09 -16.88
CA THR A 182 -13.36 -11.53 -17.12
C THR A 182 -13.03 -12.32 -15.85
N ASN A 183 -13.17 -11.72 -14.66
CA ASN A 183 -12.55 -12.17 -13.42
C ASN A 183 -13.57 -12.29 -12.28
N ASN A 184 -14.11 -13.50 -12.10
CA ASN A 184 -14.88 -13.91 -10.92
C ASN A 184 -13.96 -14.10 -9.68
N GLU A 185 -13.13 -13.12 -9.35
CA GLU A 185 -11.90 -13.31 -8.55
C GLU A 185 -12.00 -12.98 -7.04
N PHE A 186 -13.16 -12.54 -6.53
CA PHE A 186 -13.28 -12.20 -5.11
C PHE A 186 -14.48 -12.88 -4.46
N SER A 187 -14.23 -13.72 -3.45
CA SER A 187 -15.27 -14.16 -2.52
C SER A 187 -15.50 -13.05 -1.48
N VAL A 188 -16.22 -12.00 -1.89
CA VAL A 188 -16.60 -10.94 -0.95
C VAL A 188 -17.82 -11.43 -0.18
N THR A 189 -17.63 -11.80 1.09
CA THR A 189 -18.76 -12.02 1.99
C THR A 189 -19.22 -10.66 2.48
N TYR A 190 -20.32 -10.16 1.93
CA TYR A 190 -21.02 -8.99 2.46
C TYR A 190 -21.92 -9.43 3.62
N SER A 191 -21.61 -8.99 4.83
CA SER A 191 -22.55 -9.09 5.96
C SER A 191 -22.94 -7.69 6.39
N SER A 192 -24.25 -7.41 6.39
CA SER A 192 -24.81 -6.24 7.07
C SER A 192 -24.73 -6.48 8.58
N VAL A 193 -24.04 -5.61 9.31
CA VAL A 193 -24.26 -5.49 10.75
C VAL A 193 -25.25 -4.34 10.96
N GLU A 194 -26.13 -4.46 11.96
CA GLU A 194 -26.95 -3.33 12.41
C GLU A 194 -26.06 -2.09 12.64
N ASN A 195 -26.55 -0.92 12.22
CA ASN A 195 -25.85 0.39 12.17
C ASN A 195 -25.03 0.72 10.91
N GLY A 196 -25.28 0.08 9.77
CA GLY A 196 -24.77 0.55 8.47
C GLY A 196 -23.26 0.36 8.25
N VAL A 197 -22.63 -0.53 9.04
CA VAL A 197 -21.23 -0.93 8.88
C VAL A 197 -21.16 -2.22 8.07
N TYR A 198 -20.43 -2.20 6.96
CA TYR A 198 -20.17 -3.37 6.14
C TYR A 198 -18.88 -4.05 6.59
N ILE A 199 -18.98 -5.31 7.01
CA ILE A 199 -17.80 -6.16 7.22
C ILE A 199 -17.53 -6.87 5.91
N ILE A 200 -16.36 -6.58 5.33
CA ILE A 200 -15.81 -7.30 4.18
C ILE A 200 -14.76 -8.26 4.74
N ARG A 201 -15.06 -9.56 4.74
CA ARG A 201 -14.08 -10.60 5.03
C ARG A 201 -13.65 -11.24 3.72
N ASN A 202 -12.36 -11.15 3.41
CA ASN A 202 -11.76 -11.76 2.22
C ASN A 202 -10.90 -12.95 2.66
N ASP A 203 -11.44 -14.16 2.51
CA ASP A 203 -10.75 -15.40 2.91
C ASP A 203 -9.63 -15.80 1.93
N ASN A 204 -9.55 -15.18 0.74
CA ASN A 204 -8.56 -15.45 -0.31
C ASN A 204 -7.75 -14.19 -0.66
N CYS A 205 -7.47 -13.32 0.31
CA CYS A 205 -6.77 -12.07 0.05
C CYS A 205 -5.32 -12.34 -0.39
N PRO A 206 -4.91 -12.04 -1.64
CA PRO A 206 -3.54 -12.29 -2.10
C PRO A 206 -2.49 -11.53 -1.28
N ALA A 207 -2.92 -10.50 -0.56
CA ALA A 207 -2.15 -9.76 0.44
C ALA A 207 -1.66 -10.63 1.60
N VAL A 208 -2.51 -11.51 2.11
CA VAL A 208 -2.20 -12.40 3.24
C VAL A 208 -1.23 -13.48 2.78
N GLU A 209 -1.43 -14.03 1.58
CA GLU A 209 -0.51 -15.00 0.97
C GLU A 209 0.85 -14.39 0.61
N ALA A 210 0.91 -13.11 0.24
CA ALA A 210 2.16 -12.42 -0.07
C ALA A 210 3.08 -12.20 1.15
N LEU A 211 2.54 -12.39 2.35
CA LEU A 211 3.18 -12.15 3.65
C LEU A 211 3.07 -13.38 4.57
N ASP A 212 2.94 -14.56 3.98
CA ASP A 212 2.89 -15.84 4.70
C ASP A 212 4.16 -16.07 5.55
N ASP A 213 5.29 -15.53 5.11
CA ASP A 213 6.60 -15.57 5.74
C ASP A 213 6.80 -14.57 6.91
N PHE A 214 5.87 -13.63 7.13
CA PHE A 214 5.97 -12.66 8.24
C PHE A 214 5.57 -13.27 9.59
N GLU A 215 6.40 -13.04 10.62
CA GLU A 215 6.18 -13.57 11.98
C GLU A 215 5.02 -12.87 12.72
N ASP A 216 4.90 -11.55 12.61
CA ASP A 216 3.87 -10.77 13.31
C ASP A 216 2.58 -10.64 12.47
N LYS A 217 1.69 -11.63 12.61
CA LYS A 217 0.41 -11.68 11.88
C LYS A 217 -0.58 -10.59 12.31
N GLU A 218 -0.41 -9.93 13.45
CA GLU A 218 -1.32 -8.86 13.89
C GLU A 218 -1.06 -7.52 13.18
N LEU A 219 0.13 -7.34 12.62
CA LEU A 219 0.51 -6.15 11.85
C LEU A 219 0.21 -6.28 10.35
N ILE A 220 -0.28 -7.46 9.92
CA ILE A 220 -0.64 -7.81 8.53
C ILE A 220 -2.11 -7.50 8.25
#